data_AF-A0A534S7P4-F1
#
_entry.id   AF-A0A534S7P4-F1
#
_cell.length_a   1.000
_cell.length_b   1.000
_cell.length_c   1.000
_cell.angle_alpha   90.00
_cell.angle_beta   90.00
_cell.angle_gamma   90.00
#
_symmetry.space_group_name_H-M   'P 1'
#
loop_
_entity.id
_entity.type
_entity.pdbx_description
1 polymer ?
#
loop_
_entity_poly.entity_id
_entity_poly.type
_entity_poly.pdbx_seq_one_letter_code
_entity_poly.pdbx_strand_id
1 'polypeptide(L)'
;MSCVAEIRQAMAEARAHTLRLFAEVDDADFRRQIHPDFSPVGWHVGHIGVTESYWILQQCKGEPSLSAVYDRLFTPTDNPKPNRVHLPARAEILAYLHTVRER
;
A
#
# COMPACT_ATOMS: atom_id res chain seq x y z
N MET A 1 -11.82 26.88 3.52
CA MET A 1 -11.20 25.92 4.47
C MET A 1 -9.68 26.10 4.35
N SER A 2 -8.89 25.66 5.34
CA SER A 2 -7.43 25.73 5.19
C SER A 2 -6.96 24.66 4.19
N CYS A 3 -5.93 24.97 3.39
CA CYS A 3 -5.29 24.04 2.45
C CYS A 3 -4.92 22.69 3.11
N VAL A 4 -4.50 22.70 4.38
CA VAL A 4 -4.20 21.48 5.16
C VAL A 4 -5.44 20.61 5.37
N ALA A 5 -6.60 21.21 5.61
CA ALA A 5 -7.85 20.47 5.79
C ALA A 5 -8.31 19.84 4.47
N GLU A 6 -8.15 20.55 3.35
CA GLU A 6 -8.48 20.07 2.01
C GLU A 6 -7.59 18.88 1.61
N ILE A 7 -6.27 18.96 1.84
CA ILE A 7 -5.34 17.84 1.60
C ILE A 7 -5.71 16.63 2.46
N ARG A 8 -6.00 16.84 3.75
CA ARG A 8 -6.39 15.76 4.66
C ARG A 8 -7.66 15.05 4.17
N GLN A 9 -8.66 15.81 3.74
CA GLN A 9 -9.89 15.26 3.19
C GLN A 9 -9.63 14.46 1.91
N ALA A 10 -8.86 15.03 0.97
CA ALA A 10 -8.51 14.35 -0.28
C ALA A 10 -7.75 13.03 -0.03
N MET A 11 -6.82 13.01 0.93
CA MET A 11 -6.13 11.78 1.32
C MET A 11 -7.07 10.75 1.94
N ALA A 12 -8.02 11.16 2.79
CA ALA A 12 -9.02 10.29 3.38
C ALA A 12 -9.92 9.67 2.30
N GLU A 13 -10.41 10.47 1.36
CA GLU A 13 -11.21 10.03 0.21
C GLU A 13 -10.45 9.07 -0.69
N ALA A 14 -9.20 9.37 -1.02
CA ALA A 14 -8.34 8.50 -1.81
C ALA A 14 -8.18 7.12 -1.13
N ARG A 15 -7.96 7.09 0.19
CA ARG A 15 -7.86 5.81 0.92
C ARG A 15 -9.18 5.06 0.95
N ALA A 16 -10.28 5.74 1.22
CA ALA A 16 -11.61 5.12 1.20
C ALA A 16 -11.93 4.55 -0.18
N HIS A 17 -11.54 5.24 -1.26
CA HIS A 17 -11.68 4.75 -2.62
C HIS A 17 -10.83 3.49 -2.86
N THR A 18 -9.55 3.50 -2.49
CA THR A 18 -8.68 2.30 -2.55
C THR A 18 -9.35 1.13 -1.83
N LEU A 19 -9.79 1.30 -0.58
CA LEU A 19 -10.41 0.21 0.18
C LEU A 19 -11.69 -0.33 -0.48
N ARG A 20 -12.50 0.54 -1.09
CA ARG A 20 -13.70 0.13 -1.84
C ARG A 20 -13.35 -0.69 -3.09
N LEU A 21 -12.31 -0.33 -3.84
CA LEU A 21 -11.89 -1.08 -5.02
C LEU A 21 -11.53 -2.54 -4.72
N PHE A 22 -11.01 -2.81 -3.52
CA PHE A 22 -10.63 -4.17 -3.11
C PHE A 22 -11.69 -4.87 -2.26
N ALA A 23 -12.74 -4.19 -1.81
CA ALA A 23 -13.71 -4.73 -0.86
C ALA A 23 -14.38 -6.02 -1.35
N GLU A 24 -14.69 -6.11 -2.64
CA GLU A 24 -15.38 -7.25 -3.25
C GLU A 24 -14.44 -8.28 -3.90
N VAL A 25 -13.13 -8.02 -3.90
CA VAL A 25 -12.13 -8.96 -4.42
C VAL A 25 -11.94 -10.07 -3.38
N ASP A 26 -12.11 -11.33 -3.76
CA ASP A 26 -11.84 -12.46 -2.87
C ASP A 26 -10.32 -12.62 -2.61
N ASP A 27 -9.95 -13.40 -1.59
CA ASP A 27 -8.53 -13.54 -1.23
C ASP A 27 -7.70 -14.29 -2.29
N ALA A 28 -8.32 -15.18 -3.07
CA ALA A 28 -7.62 -15.89 -4.13
C ALA A 28 -7.22 -14.92 -5.25
N ASP A 29 -8.16 -14.09 -5.70
CA ASP A 29 -7.94 -13.05 -6.70
C ASP A 29 -7.04 -11.94 -6.20
N PHE A 30 -7.14 -11.60 -4.92
CA PHE A 30 -6.24 -10.65 -4.26
C PHE A 30 -4.76 -11.06 -4.42
N ARG A 31 -4.49 -12.37 -4.36
CA ARG A 31 -3.14 -12.94 -4.39
C ARG A 31 -2.72 -13.46 -5.75
N ARG A 32 -3.66 -13.55 -6.70
CA ARG A 32 -3.43 -14.15 -8.02
C ARG A 32 -2.65 -13.22 -8.94
N GLN A 33 -1.57 -13.75 -9.52
CA GLN A 33 -0.92 -13.17 -10.69
C GLN A 33 -1.54 -13.76 -11.96
N ILE A 34 -2.38 -12.97 -12.63
CA ILE A 34 -3.09 -13.43 -13.85
C ILE A 34 -2.18 -13.52 -15.08
N HIS A 35 -1.05 -12.79 -15.09
CA HIS A 35 -0.05 -12.82 -16.15
C HIS A 35 1.33 -12.50 -15.55
N PRO A 36 2.44 -13.09 -16.04
CA PRO A 36 3.80 -12.82 -15.52
C PRO A 36 4.18 -11.33 -15.50
N ASP A 37 3.63 -10.56 -16.44
CA ASP A 37 3.85 -9.10 -16.52
C ASP A 37 2.92 -8.27 -15.62
N PHE A 38 2.06 -8.88 -14.81
CA PHE A 38 1.26 -8.15 -13.83
C PHE A 38 1.64 -8.50 -12.41
N SER A 39 1.46 -7.57 -11.48
CA SER A 39 1.49 -7.90 -10.05
C SER A 39 0.12 -8.41 -9.64
N PRO A 40 0.01 -9.26 -8.60
CA PRO A 40 -1.26 -9.47 -7.94
C PRO A 40 -1.87 -8.15 -7.47
N VAL A 41 -3.20 -8.06 -7.50
CA VAL A 41 -3.91 -6.83 -7.12
C VAL A 41 -3.64 -6.45 -5.65
N GLY A 42 -3.43 -7.44 -4.78
CA GLY A 42 -3.03 -7.25 -3.40
C GLY A 42 -1.62 -6.67 -3.20
N TRP A 43 -0.71 -6.89 -4.14
CA TRP A 43 0.61 -6.26 -4.13
C TRP A 43 0.49 -4.74 -4.27
N HIS A 44 -0.44 -4.28 -5.12
CA HIS A 44 -0.67 -2.85 -5.33
C HIS A 44 -1.20 -2.15 -4.06
N VAL A 45 -1.97 -2.85 -3.22
CA VAL A 45 -2.42 -2.32 -1.93
C VAL A 45 -1.23 -2.02 -1.02
N GLY A 46 -0.34 -2.98 -0.83
CA GLY A 46 0.88 -2.77 -0.03
C GLY A 46 1.79 -1.69 -0.63
N HIS A 47 1.91 -1.63 -1.96
CA HIS A 47 2.67 -0.60 -2.66
C HIS A 47 2.15 0.82 -2.41
N ILE A 48 0.82 1.00 -2.35
CA ILE A 48 0.22 2.28 -1.96
C ILE A 48 0.66 2.68 -0.54
N GLY A 49 0.63 1.74 0.40
CA GLY A 49 1.08 1.98 1.78
C GLY A 49 2.55 2.36 1.87
N VAL A 50 3.44 1.62 1.19
CA VAL A 50 4.89 1.89 1.20
C VAL A 50 5.20 3.22 0.52
N THR A 51 4.50 3.55 -0.57
CA THR A 51 4.68 4.83 -1.26
C THR A 51 4.29 6.01 -0.35
N GLU A 52 3.15 5.92 0.33
CA GLU A 52 2.71 6.94 1.30
C GLU A 52 3.70 7.05 2.47
N SER A 53 4.12 5.92 3.05
CA SER A 53 5.08 5.89 4.15
C SER A 53 6.43 6.50 3.77
N TYR A 54 6.96 6.16 2.59
CA TYR A 54 8.25 6.65 2.15
C TYR A 54 8.23 8.16 1.96
N TRP A 55 7.30 8.69 1.16
CA TRP A 55 7.30 10.12 0.85
C TRP A 55 6.89 11.00 2.04
N ILE A 56 5.90 10.59 2.82
CA ILE A 56 5.36 11.45 3.88
C ILE A 56 6.14 11.24 5.18
N LEU A 57 6.23 10.00 5.65
CA LEU A 57 6.84 9.73 6.96
C LEU A 57 8.36 9.84 6.88
N GLN A 58 8.99 9.22 5.87
CA GLN A 58 10.44 9.24 5.78
C GLN A 58 10.97 10.55 5.19
N GLN A 59 10.52 10.93 3.98
CA GLN A 59 11.10 12.10 3.30
C GLN A 59 10.64 13.43 3.91
N CYS A 60 9.36 13.61 4.26
CA CYS A 60 8.87 14.87 4.82
C CYS A 60 9.03 14.97 6.35
N LYS A 61 8.74 13.90 7.12
CA LYS A 61 8.81 13.93 8.59
C LYS A 61 10.14 13.44 9.17
N GLY A 62 11.00 12.80 8.37
CA GLY A 62 12.29 12.26 8.84
C GLY A 62 12.14 11.03 9.74
N GLU A 63 10.99 10.35 9.73
CA GLU A 63 10.78 9.12 10.49
C GLU A 63 11.50 7.93 9.83
N PRO A 64 11.95 6.92 10.60
CA PRO A 64 12.45 5.69 10.02
C PRO A 64 11.34 4.92 9.31
N SER A 65 11.72 4.00 8.43
CA SER A 65 10.78 3.04 7.85
C SER A 65 10.06 2.25 8.96
N LEU A 66 8.75 2.08 8.78
CA LEU A 66 7.92 1.26 9.66
C LEU A 66 8.20 -0.24 9.49
N SER A 67 8.71 -0.67 8.33
CA SER A 67 9.02 -2.07 8.04
C SER A 67 9.92 -2.20 6.81
N ALA A 68 11.21 -2.47 7.03
CA ALA A 68 12.16 -2.75 5.94
C ALA A 68 11.76 -3.99 5.10
N VAL A 69 11.04 -4.93 5.71
CA VAL A 69 10.48 -6.09 4.98
C VAL A 69 9.46 -5.62 3.95
N TYR A 70 8.58 -4.69 4.33
CA TYR A 70 7.53 -4.19 3.45
C TYR A 70 8.10 -3.27 2.38
N ASP A 71 9.08 -2.43 2.71
CA ASP A 71 9.80 -1.61 1.73
C ASP A 71 10.33 -2.49 0.61
N ARG A 72 11.02 -3.59 0.95
CA ARG A 72 11.49 -4.54 -0.06
C ARG A 72 10.34 -5.21 -0.81
N LEU A 73 9.33 -5.73 -0.10
CA LEU A 73 8.24 -6.50 -0.72
C LEU A 73 7.42 -5.67 -1.70
N PHE A 74 7.17 -4.40 -1.41
CA PHE A 74 6.23 -3.57 -2.16
C PHE A 74 6.88 -2.44 -2.98
N THR A 75 8.21 -2.37 -3.01
CA THR A 75 8.92 -1.45 -3.92
C THR A 75 9.24 -2.15 -5.24
N PRO A 76 8.83 -1.58 -6.40
CA PRO A 76 9.02 -2.22 -7.70
C PRO A 76 10.46 -2.58 -8.05
N THR A 77 11.42 -1.72 -7.68
CA THR A 77 12.85 -1.91 -7.96
C THR A 77 13.47 -3.04 -7.15
N ASP A 78 12.88 -3.35 -6.00
CA ASP A 78 13.45 -4.28 -5.02
C ASP A 78 12.79 -5.66 -5.07
N ASN A 79 11.58 -5.74 -5.64
CA ASN A 79 10.84 -6.98 -5.81
C ASN A 79 10.33 -7.16 -7.25
N PRO A 80 10.96 -8.01 -8.08
CA PRO A 80 10.56 -8.25 -9.46
C PRO A 80 9.21 -8.98 -9.53
N LYS A 81 8.49 -8.80 -10.66
CA LYS A 81 7.09 -9.27 -10.81
C LYS A 81 6.85 -10.75 -10.44
N PRO A 82 7.69 -11.72 -10.85
CA PRO A 82 7.47 -13.13 -10.49
C PRO A 82 7.44 -13.40 -8.98
N ASN A 83 8.11 -12.56 -8.18
CA ASN A 83 8.19 -12.73 -6.73
C ASN A 83 7.01 -12.09 -5.99
N ARG A 84 6.20 -11.26 -6.67
CA ARG A 84 5.12 -10.47 -6.05
C ARG A 84 3.90 -11.31 -5.63
N VAL A 85 3.91 -12.60 -5.93
CA VAL A 85 2.89 -13.58 -5.48
C VAL A 85 3.02 -13.94 -4.00
N HIS A 86 4.19 -13.71 -3.40
CA HIS A 86 4.46 -14.02 -1.98
C HIS A 86 3.98 -12.88 -1.07
N LEU A 87 2.66 -12.72 -0.99
CA LEU A 87 2.04 -11.65 -0.19
C LEU A 87 1.84 -12.06 1.27
N PRO A 88 2.01 -11.12 2.22
CA PRO A 88 1.47 -11.24 3.58
C PRO A 88 -0.05 -11.47 3.59
N ALA A 89 -0.62 -11.73 4.75
CA ALA A 89 -2.07 -11.82 4.88
C ALA A 89 -2.72 -10.46 4.52
N ARG A 90 -3.87 -10.48 3.84
CA ARG A 90 -4.60 -9.26 3.46
C ARG A 90 -4.82 -8.32 4.66
N ALA A 91 -5.21 -8.88 5.81
CA ALA A 91 -5.42 -8.10 7.03
C ALA A 91 -4.14 -7.40 7.52
N GLU A 92 -2.98 -8.03 7.35
CA GLU A 92 -1.68 -7.47 7.73
C GLU A 92 -1.32 -6.26 6.85
N ILE A 93 -1.53 -6.39 5.53
CA ILE A 93 -1.32 -5.31 4.56
C ILE A 93 -2.26 -4.13 4.89
N LEU A 94 -3.54 -4.40 5.16
CA LEU A 94 -4.50 -3.37 5.50
C LEU A 94 -4.18 -2.67 6.84
N ALA A 95 -3.72 -3.43 7.84
CA ALA A 95 -3.26 -2.88 9.12
C ALA A 95 -2.04 -1.96 8.94
N TYR A 96 -1.11 -2.32 8.04
CA TYR A 96 0.00 -1.46 7.68
C TYR A 96 -0.47 -0.14 7.03
N LEU A 97 -1.39 -0.20 6.06
CA LEU A 97 -1.98 1.01 5.45
C LEU A 97 -2.64 1.91 6.51
N HIS A 98 -3.40 1.32 7.43
CA HIS A 98 -4.00 2.05 8.54
C HIS A 98 -2.93 2.74 9.40
N THR A 99 -1.90 2.00 9.79
CA THR A 99 -0.79 2.53 10.62
C THR A 99 -0.06 3.69 9.94
N VAL A 100 0.20 3.60 8.63
CA VAL A 100 0.80 4.69 7.86
C VAL A 100 -0.09 5.94 7.88
N ARG A 101 -1.41 5.77 7.80
CA ARG A 101 -2.34 6.90 7.73
C ARG A 101 -2.52 7.64 9.06
N GLU A 102 -2.42 6.94 10.17
CA GLU A 102 -2.56 7.52 11.52
C GLU A 102 -1.33 8.31 11.96
N ARG A 103 -0.21 8.23 11.22
CA ARG A 103 1.04 8.95 11.50
C ARG A 103 1.15 10.25 10.70
#